data_AF-A0A5C5WR65-F1
#
_entry.id   AF-A0A5C5WR65-F1
#
_cell.length_a   1.000
_cell.length_b   1.000
_cell.length_c   1.000
_cell.angle_alpha   90.00
_cell.angle_beta   90.00
_cell.angle_gamma   90.00
#
_symmetry.space_group_name_H-M   'P 1'
#
loop_
_entity.id
_entity.type
_entity.pdbx_description
1 polymer ?
#
loop_
_entity_poly.entity_id
_entity_poly.type
_entity_poly.pdbx_seq_one_letter_code
_entity_poly.pdbx_strand_id
1 'polypeptide(L)'
;MAFWRSKKNNPETPAPPPVPENAPEKADPAVEQTNPSVSSFAQSSPQADADAATELKAEPTPVANPAPAASPVPAAASTPDADPAPEKASGGLFSKFRGALSKTRQALNTDIRDLFKAEGRLVDDEFLTDLFERLIRTDMGVGPAEEIRDRIGKDYRARVVHLEEILDTITSQTTAMLEQKSTELTRAASGPTVILVVGVNGSGKTTSIGKLAYYLHHAGNKVVLGAGDTFRAAAVEQLTVWAGRIGCDIVTGKHEADPASVAFQTVDRAVEMGADIAIIDTAGRLQTQSNLMQQLDKIRRVISKKIEDAPHEVLLVLDATAGQNAISQARGFSETAGCSGIVLAKLDGSAKGGVILPIQDQFQLPVKFVGLGEGIEDIAKFDPQSFAKALFQ
;
A
#
# COMPACT_ATOMS: atom_id res chain seq x y z
N MET A 1 -16.81 66.29 -32.45
CA MET A 1 -16.41 66.52 -33.86
C MET A 1 -16.07 65.17 -34.50
N ALA A 2 -16.60 64.90 -35.69
CA ALA A 2 -16.27 63.86 -36.70
C ALA A 2 -16.14 62.39 -36.22
N PHE A 3 -17.11 61.47 -36.44
CA PHE A 3 -17.45 60.76 -37.69
C PHE A 3 -16.27 60.11 -38.46
N TRP A 4 -16.12 58.79 -38.35
CA TRP A 4 -15.97 57.89 -39.52
C TRP A 4 -16.30 56.42 -39.18
N ARG A 5 -16.97 55.76 -40.13
CA ARG A 5 -17.53 54.39 -40.12
C ARG A 5 -16.70 53.51 -41.08
N SER A 6 -16.86 52.19 -40.92
CA SER A 6 -16.58 51.09 -41.89
C SER A 6 -15.12 50.60 -41.90
N LYS A 7 -14.78 49.29 -41.90
CA LYS A 7 -15.38 48.13 -42.58
C LYS A 7 -15.11 46.82 -41.80
N LYS A 8 -16.01 45.85 -42.03
CA LYS A 8 -15.90 44.41 -41.73
C LYS A 8 -14.60 43.79 -42.29
N ASN A 9 -14.05 42.80 -41.59
CA ASN A 9 -13.67 41.51 -42.19
C ASN A 9 -13.40 40.43 -41.13
N ASN A 10 -14.04 39.28 -41.37
CA ASN A 10 -13.99 38.02 -40.65
C ASN A 10 -12.72 37.24 -41.07
N PRO A 11 -11.96 36.57 -40.17
CA PRO A 11 -10.99 35.57 -40.61
C PRO A 11 -11.65 34.19 -40.61
N GLU A 12 -11.96 33.69 -41.81
CA GLU A 12 -12.35 32.30 -42.05
C GLU A 12 -11.14 31.36 -41.98
N THR A 13 -11.40 30.18 -41.42
CA THR A 13 -10.55 29.00 -41.29
C THR A 13 -10.12 28.45 -42.66
N PRO A 14 -8.85 28.05 -42.86
CA PRO A 14 -8.46 27.40 -44.11
C PRO A 14 -8.83 25.91 -44.10
N ALA A 15 -9.59 25.48 -45.12
CA ALA A 15 -9.92 24.09 -45.45
C ALA A 15 -8.74 23.37 -46.14
N PRO A 16 -8.63 22.02 -46.05
CA PRO A 16 -7.55 21.25 -46.65
C PRO A 16 -7.75 21.02 -48.16
N PRO A 17 -6.67 20.87 -48.97
CA PRO A 17 -6.77 20.53 -50.39
C PRO A 17 -7.06 19.03 -50.63
N PRO A 18 -7.63 18.66 -51.80
CA PRO A 18 -8.19 17.32 -52.06
C PRO A 18 -7.19 16.30 -52.63
N VAL A 19 -7.57 15.02 -52.48
CA VAL A 19 -6.93 13.80 -52.99
C VAL A 19 -7.22 13.60 -54.49
N PRO A 20 -6.34 12.94 -55.26
CA PRO A 20 -6.74 12.21 -56.46
C PRO A 20 -6.62 10.69 -56.28
N GLU A 21 -7.76 10.05 -56.48
CA GLU A 21 -8.04 8.63 -56.67
C GLU A 21 -7.69 8.21 -58.11
N ASN A 22 -7.13 7.00 -58.31
CA ASN A 22 -7.19 6.27 -59.57
C ASN A 22 -6.89 4.77 -59.36
N ALA A 23 -7.91 3.95 -59.60
CA ALA A 23 -7.87 2.56 -60.09
C ALA A 23 -8.70 2.55 -61.40
N PRO A 24 -8.89 1.45 -62.18
CA PRO A 24 -8.47 0.04 -62.01
C PRO A 24 -7.93 -0.59 -63.33
N GLU A 25 -7.63 -1.90 -63.37
CA GLU A 25 -8.22 -2.91 -64.28
C GLU A 25 -7.50 -4.29 -64.24
N LYS A 26 -8.23 -5.33 -64.65
CA LYS A 26 -8.20 -6.77 -64.32
C LYS A 26 -7.30 -7.63 -65.24
N ALA A 27 -6.94 -8.84 -64.79
CA ALA A 27 -7.34 -10.14 -65.41
C ALA A 27 -6.51 -11.36 -64.89
N ASP A 28 -7.23 -12.37 -64.38
CA ASP A 28 -6.88 -13.81 -64.37
C ASP A 28 -7.25 -14.43 -65.76
N PRO A 29 -6.86 -15.67 -66.20
CA PRO A 29 -6.80 -16.92 -65.39
C PRO A 29 -5.80 -18.05 -65.81
N ALA A 30 -5.95 -19.22 -65.14
CA ALA A 30 -5.65 -20.62 -65.53
C ALA A 30 -4.29 -21.22 -65.08
N VAL A 31 -4.26 -22.10 -64.05
CA VAL A 31 -4.42 -23.59 -64.05
C VAL A 31 -3.25 -24.34 -64.69
N GLU A 32 -2.46 -25.07 -63.88
CA GLU A 32 -2.12 -26.47 -64.17
C GLU A 32 -1.68 -27.25 -62.91
N GLN A 33 -2.26 -28.44 -62.77
CA GLN A 33 -1.97 -29.44 -61.75
C GLN A 33 -0.64 -30.15 -62.05
N THR A 34 0.05 -30.66 -61.03
CA THR A 34 0.49 -32.07 -61.00
C THR A 34 1.05 -32.43 -59.62
N ASN A 35 0.42 -33.42 -59.01
CA ASN A 35 1.06 -34.41 -58.15
C ASN A 35 1.16 -35.68 -59.04
N PRO A 36 2.11 -36.62 -58.86
CA PRO A 36 1.93 -37.54 -57.74
C PRO A 36 3.22 -38.17 -57.14
N SER A 37 3.04 -38.63 -55.89
CA SER A 37 3.34 -39.99 -55.39
C SER A 37 4.74 -40.46 -54.94
N VAL A 38 4.80 -40.77 -53.64
CA VAL A 38 5.14 -42.07 -52.96
C VAL A 38 6.58 -42.61 -52.95
N SER A 39 7.08 -42.86 -51.72
CA SER A 39 7.83 -44.04 -51.19
C SER A 39 8.96 -43.57 -50.25
N SER A 40 8.92 -43.74 -48.93
CA SER A 40 8.98 -44.94 -48.06
C SER A 40 10.38 -45.59 -47.94
N PHE A 41 10.76 -45.91 -46.68
CA PHE A 41 11.96 -46.64 -46.18
C PHE A 41 13.29 -45.85 -46.17
N ALA A 42 14.20 -45.94 -45.19
CA ALA A 42 14.33 -46.75 -43.98
C ALA A 42 15.39 -46.13 -43.04
N GLN A 43 15.44 -46.70 -41.84
CA GLN A 43 16.33 -46.50 -40.69
C GLN A 43 17.84 -46.44 -40.99
N SER A 44 18.59 -45.73 -40.15
CA SER A 44 19.78 -46.29 -39.48
C SER A 44 20.22 -45.43 -38.27
N SER A 45 20.48 -46.12 -37.17
CA SER A 45 21.16 -45.65 -35.97
C SER A 45 22.65 -45.38 -36.26
N PRO A 46 23.37 -44.70 -35.33
CA PRO A 46 24.68 -45.24 -34.93
C PRO A 46 24.81 -45.47 -33.42
N GLN A 47 25.54 -46.54 -33.10
CA GLN A 47 25.98 -46.99 -31.79
C GLN A 47 27.03 -46.08 -31.15
N ALA A 48 27.13 -46.28 -29.84
CA ALA A 48 28.04 -45.67 -28.88
C ALA A 48 29.53 -45.93 -29.13
N ASP A 49 30.34 -44.97 -28.70
CA ASP A 49 31.72 -45.17 -28.22
C ASP A 49 31.98 -44.27 -27.00
N ALA A 50 32.95 -44.70 -26.21
CA ALA A 50 33.10 -44.50 -24.78
C ALA A 50 33.83 -43.21 -24.32
N ASP A 51 33.75 -43.01 -23.00
CA ASP A 51 34.67 -42.30 -22.09
C ASP A 51 34.88 -40.78 -22.24
N ALA A 52 34.25 -40.04 -21.31
CA ALA A 52 34.92 -38.99 -20.54
C ALA A 52 34.15 -38.75 -19.24
N ALA A 53 34.67 -39.28 -18.13
CA ALA A 53 34.22 -38.95 -16.79
C ALA A 53 34.56 -37.48 -16.46
N THR A 54 33.60 -36.73 -15.95
CA THR A 54 33.86 -35.47 -15.23
C THR A 54 32.92 -35.42 -14.03
N GLU A 55 33.54 -35.42 -12.84
CA GLU A 55 32.88 -35.37 -11.53
C GLU A 55 32.00 -34.13 -11.39
N LEU A 56 30.71 -34.34 -11.12
CA LEU A 56 29.80 -33.32 -10.59
C LEU A 56 29.49 -33.66 -9.13
N LYS A 57 30.08 -32.85 -8.26
CA LYS A 57 29.96 -32.85 -6.80
C LYS A 57 28.50 -32.57 -6.42
N ALA A 58 27.83 -33.54 -5.79
CA ALA A 58 26.51 -33.36 -5.20
C ALA A 58 26.62 -32.50 -3.93
N GLU A 59 25.86 -31.40 -3.89
CA GLU A 59 25.64 -30.65 -2.65
C GLU A 59 24.63 -31.40 -1.75
N PRO A 60 24.85 -31.42 -0.42
CA PRO A 60 24.04 -32.20 0.50
C PRO A 60 22.68 -31.55 0.80
N THR A 61 21.67 -32.41 0.93
CA THR A 61 20.34 -32.12 1.47
C THR A 61 20.43 -31.56 2.91
N PRO A 62 19.65 -30.52 3.27
CA PRO A 62 19.59 -30.07 4.65
C PRO A 62 18.76 -31.03 5.49
N VAL A 63 19.39 -31.56 6.52
CA VAL A 63 18.85 -32.42 7.58
C VAL A 63 17.79 -31.66 8.38
N ALA A 64 16.63 -32.28 8.56
CA ALA A 64 15.57 -31.82 9.45
C ALA A 64 16.07 -31.75 10.90
N ASN A 65 15.88 -30.61 11.56
CA ASN A 65 16.11 -30.46 13.00
C ASN A 65 14.75 -30.38 13.73
N PRO A 66 14.60 -31.03 14.90
CA PRO A 66 13.30 -31.27 15.53
C PRO A 66 12.75 -30.05 16.27
N ALA A 67 11.43 -30.01 16.38
CA ALA A 67 10.66 -29.03 17.13
C ALA A 67 11.07 -28.98 18.62
N PRO A 68 11.20 -27.79 19.24
CA PRO A 68 11.32 -27.70 20.68
C PRO A 68 9.95 -27.89 21.37
N ALA A 69 9.98 -28.77 22.37
CA ALA A 69 8.87 -29.19 23.21
C ALA A 69 8.20 -28.03 23.96
N ALA A 70 6.87 -28.08 24.03
CA ALA A 70 6.05 -27.23 24.87
C ALA A 70 6.30 -27.53 26.36
N SER A 71 6.45 -26.46 27.16
CA SER A 71 6.31 -26.52 28.63
C SER A 71 5.03 -25.79 29.04
N PRO A 72 4.30 -26.28 30.06
CA PRO A 72 2.96 -25.82 30.37
C PRO A 72 2.96 -24.55 31.25
N VAL A 73 1.97 -23.67 31.07
CA VAL A 73 1.67 -22.56 31.99
C VAL A 73 0.29 -22.80 32.62
N PRO A 74 0.10 -22.58 33.93
CA PRO A 74 -1.07 -23.04 34.66
C PRO A 74 -2.31 -22.19 34.39
N ALA A 75 -3.48 -22.85 34.47
CA ALA A 75 -4.78 -22.21 34.49
C ALA A 75 -5.00 -21.45 35.81
N ALA A 76 -5.48 -20.20 35.70
CA ALA A 76 -6.24 -19.54 36.75
C ALA A 76 -7.24 -18.58 36.10
N ALA A 77 -8.52 -18.85 36.35
CA ALA A 77 -9.66 -18.05 35.94
C ALA A 77 -9.82 -16.80 36.82
N SER A 78 -10.28 -15.69 36.25
CA SER A 78 -11.21 -14.74 36.86
C SER A 78 -11.62 -13.65 35.85
N THR A 79 -12.90 -13.64 35.48
CA THR A 79 -13.69 -12.42 35.26
C THR A 79 -14.21 -11.97 36.64
N PRO A 80 -14.50 -10.67 36.92
CA PRO A 80 -15.48 -9.89 36.16
C PRO A 80 -15.27 -8.37 36.05
N ASP A 81 -16.22 -7.80 35.30
CA ASP A 81 -16.74 -6.44 35.29
C ASP A 81 -16.22 -5.44 34.25
N ALA A 82 -17.17 -5.09 33.39
CA ALA A 82 -17.19 -4.00 32.45
C ALA A 82 -17.40 -2.68 33.19
N ASP A 83 -16.65 -1.66 32.80
CA ASP A 83 -16.98 -0.26 33.01
C ASP A 83 -16.38 0.59 31.86
N PRO A 84 -16.93 1.79 31.60
CA PRO A 84 -17.09 2.35 30.26
C PRO A 84 -15.82 2.97 29.68
N ALA A 85 -15.81 3.07 28.35
CA ALA A 85 -14.76 3.69 27.54
C ALA A 85 -14.37 5.10 28.04
N PRO A 86 -13.07 5.42 28.22
CA PRO A 86 -12.69 6.76 28.61
C PRO A 86 -12.52 7.67 27.37
N GLU A 87 -13.43 8.63 27.25
CA GLU A 87 -13.17 9.91 26.58
C GLU A 87 -12.02 10.63 27.31
N LYS A 88 -10.80 10.46 26.79
CA LYS A 88 -9.63 11.38 26.85
C LYS A 88 -8.55 10.86 25.91
N ALA A 89 -8.87 10.79 24.61
CA ALA A 89 -8.09 10.05 23.62
C ALA A 89 -6.76 10.70 23.20
N SER A 90 -6.53 11.99 23.46
CA SER A 90 -5.33 12.69 22.95
C SER A 90 -4.03 12.24 23.65
N GLY A 91 -4.06 11.97 24.95
CA GLY A 91 -2.90 11.44 25.69
C GLY A 91 -2.55 10.00 25.32
N GLY A 92 -3.57 9.17 25.05
CA GLY A 92 -3.40 7.77 24.67
C GLY A 92 -2.88 7.59 23.24
N LEU A 93 -3.41 8.35 22.27
CA LEU A 93 -2.99 8.21 20.88
C LEU A 93 -1.59 8.79 20.64
N PHE A 94 -1.30 9.97 21.19
CA PHE A 94 0.03 10.59 21.10
C PHE A 94 1.11 9.69 21.73
N SER A 95 0.85 9.10 22.91
CA SER A 95 1.82 8.20 23.54
C SER A 95 2.08 6.93 22.71
N LYS A 96 1.05 6.34 22.09
CA LYS A 96 1.21 5.22 21.16
C LYS A 96 2.06 5.60 19.94
N PHE A 97 1.78 6.74 19.31
CA PHE A 97 2.61 7.25 18.22
C PHE A 97 4.06 7.52 18.66
N ARG A 98 4.26 8.15 19.82
CA ARG A 98 5.58 8.45 20.39
C ARG A 98 6.39 7.18 20.66
N GLY A 99 5.74 6.10 21.07
CA GLY A 99 6.34 4.78 21.23
C GLY A 99 6.80 4.19 19.89
N ALA A 100 5.89 4.11 18.92
CA ALA A 100 6.18 3.57 17.59
C ALA A 100 7.25 4.39 16.85
N LEU A 101 7.18 5.72 16.90
CA LEU A 101 8.14 6.59 16.22
C LEU A 101 9.45 6.79 16.98
N SER A 102 9.67 6.12 18.11
CA SER A 102 10.82 6.35 19.00
C SER A 102 12.17 6.34 18.28
N LYS A 103 12.39 5.37 17.37
CA LYS A 103 13.62 5.26 16.56
C LYS A 103 13.78 6.41 15.57
N THR A 104 12.72 6.74 14.81
CA THR A 104 12.73 7.85 13.85
C THR A 104 12.94 9.18 14.56
N ARG A 105 12.21 9.38 15.67
CA ARG A 105 12.34 10.57 16.50
C ARG A 105 13.74 10.70 17.08
N GLN A 106 14.37 9.61 17.53
CA GLN A 106 15.73 9.67 18.05
C GLN A 106 16.72 10.10 16.97
N ALA A 107 16.60 9.57 15.74
CA ALA A 107 17.41 9.99 14.61
C ALA A 107 17.18 11.48 14.29
N LEU A 108 15.92 11.89 14.09
CA LEU A 108 15.54 13.28 13.80
C LEU A 108 15.98 14.27 14.88
N ASN A 109 15.68 13.98 16.14
CA ASN A 109 16.01 14.90 17.21
C ASN A 109 17.51 15.02 17.40
N THR A 110 18.27 13.93 17.29
CA THR A 110 19.74 14.01 17.37
C THR A 110 20.26 14.85 16.21
N ASP A 111 19.82 14.53 14.99
CA ASP A 111 20.29 15.22 13.79
C ASP A 111 19.95 16.72 13.82
N ILE A 112 18.71 17.10 14.09
CA ILE A 112 18.29 18.50 14.08
C ILE A 112 18.92 19.26 15.26
N ARG A 113 19.03 18.64 16.45
CA ARG A 113 19.65 19.29 17.62
C ARG A 113 21.11 19.63 17.40
N ASP A 114 21.84 18.78 16.67
CA ASP A 114 23.26 19.00 16.37
C ASP A 114 23.52 20.25 15.51
N LEU A 115 22.47 20.82 14.88
CA LEU A 115 22.57 22.10 14.17
C LEU A 115 22.62 23.31 15.13
N PHE A 116 22.16 23.16 16.37
CA PHE A 116 21.99 24.25 17.31
C PHE A 116 23.10 24.28 18.35
N LYS A 117 23.64 25.47 18.59
CA LYS A 117 24.50 25.78 19.74
C LYS A 117 23.64 26.40 20.86
N ALA A 118 24.22 26.57 22.04
CA ALA A 118 23.55 27.18 23.19
C ALA A 118 22.98 28.59 22.89
N GLU A 119 23.65 29.33 22.01
CA GLU A 119 23.28 30.71 21.63
C GLU A 119 22.23 30.77 20.50
N GLY A 120 21.77 29.62 19.99
CA GLY A 120 20.92 29.54 18.80
C GLY A 120 21.73 29.39 17.50
N ARG A 121 21.03 29.46 16.37
CA ARG A 121 21.63 29.34 15.03
C ARG A 121 21.07 30.42 14.10
N LEU A 122 21.96 31.08 13.33
CA LEU A 122 21.55 32.01 12.29
C LEU A 122 20.94 31.22 11.12
N VAL A 123 19.80 31.67 10.61
CA VAL A 123 19.18 31.09 9.41
C VAL A 123 19.82 31.69 8.16
N ASP A 124 20.96 31.13 7.78
CA ASP A 124 21.71 31.38 6.55
C ASP A 124 21.57 30.21 5.56
N ASP A 125 22.22 30.32 4.40
CA ASP A 125 22.15 29.27 3.36
C ASP A 125 22.83 27.96 3.79
N GLU A 126 23.86 28.04 4.63
CA GLU A 126 24.53 26.88 5.20
C GLU A 126 23.56 26.11 6.11
N PHE A 127 22.92 26.79 7.06
CA PHE A 127 21.93 26.18 7.94
C PHE A 127 20.76 25.54 7.18
N LEU A 128 20.21 26.23 6.18
CA LEU A 128 19.10 25.70 5.39
C LEU A 128 19.50 24.46 4.58
N THR A 129 20.74 24.42 4.08
CA THR A 129 21.29 23.25 3.39
C THR A 129 21.44 22.08 4.34
N ASP A 130 22.06 22.29 5.51
CA ASP A 130 22.27 21.24 6.50
C ASP A 130 20.94 20.69 7.05
N LEU A 131 19.96 21.58 7.28
CA LEU A 131 18.62 21.18 7.69
C LEU A 131 17.96 20.29 6.65
N PHE A 132 18.02 20.69 5.37
CA PHE A 132 17.47 19.91 4.28
C PHE A 132 18.10 18.51 4.22
N GLU A 133 19.42 18.40 4.26
CA GLU A 133 20.11 17.10 4.23
C GLU A 133 19.67 16.18 5.37
N ARG A 134 19.47 16.72 6.58
CA ARG A 134 19.03 15.95 7.74
C ARG A 134 17.59 15.48 7.63
N LEU A 135 16.69 16.31 7.10
CA LEU A 135 15.30 15.89 6.83
C LEU A 135 15.26 14.72 5.84
N ILE A 136 16.08 14.77 4.77
CA ILE A 136 16.18 13.69 3.78
C ILE A 136 16.62 12.35 4.39
N ARG A 137 17.58 12.36 5.33
CA ARG A 137 18.08 11.13 5.99
C ARG A 137 17.00 10.33 6.70
N THR A 138 15.86 10.93 6.98
CA THR A 138 14.74 10.32 7.70
C THR A 138 13.61 9.83 6.78
N ASP A 139 13.92 9.73 5.49
CA ASP A 139 13.03 9.29 4.40
C ASP A 139 11.81 10.20 4.16
N MET A 140 11.87 11.49 4.55
CA MET A 140 10.86 12.49 4.20
C MET A 140 10.78 12.81 2.70
N GLY A 141 11.80 12.44 1.93
CA GLY A 141 11.85 12.70 0.49
C GLY A 141 12.15 14.16 0.16
N VAL A 142 12.53 14.40 -1.10
CA VAL A 142 13.01 15.71 -1.58
C VAL A 142 11.94 16.78 -1.46
N GLY A 143 10.79 16.58 -2.10
CA GLY A 143 9.71 17.59 -2.11
C GLY A 143 9.30 18.08 -0.71
N PRO A 144 8.89 17.19 0.21
CA PRO A 144 8.51 17.61 1.55
C PRO A 144 9.65 18.29 2.35
N ALA A 145 10.89 17.82 2.20
CA ALA A 145 12.03 18.44 2.86
C ALA A 145 12.34 19.84 2.31
N GLU A 146 12.21 20.05 0.99
CA GLU A 146 12.36 21.36 0.36
C GLU A 146 11.30 22.34 0.84
N GLU A 147 10.05 21.91 0.91
CA GLU A 147 8.96 22.79 1.36
C GLU A 147 9.11 23.18 2.84
N ILE A 148 9.57 22.26 3.71
CA ILE A 148 9.93 22.59 5.10
C ILE A 148 11.11 23.59 5.14
N ARG A 149 12.18 23.34 4.39
CA ARG A 149 13.35 24.23 4.29
C ARG A 149 12.94 25.63 3.85
N ASP A 150 12.16 25.73 2.78
CA ASP A 150 11.75 26.99 2.18
C ASP A 150 10.83 27.77 3.11
N ARG A 151 9.95 27.07 3.85
CA ARG A 151 9.12 27.68 4.89
C ARG A 151 9.96 28.33 5.99
N ILE A 152 10.96 27.61 6.50
CA ILE A 152 11.88 28.12 7.53
C ILE A 152 12.72 29.28 6.97
N GLY A 153 13.22 29.14 5.75
CA GLY A 153 13.95 30.20 5.06
C GLY A 153 13.12 31.47 4.92
N LYS A 154 11.83 31.36 4.62
CA LYS A 154 10.91 32.49 4.51
C LYS A 154 10.62 33.15 5.86
N ASP A 155 10.36 32.36 6.89
CA ASP A 155 9.88 32.87 8.20
C ASP A 155 11.03 33.45 9.05
N TYR A 156 12.26 32.95 8.85
CA TYR A 156 13.39 33.22 9.75
C TYR A 156 14.67 33.71 9.08
N ARG A 157 14.71 33.97 7.77
CA ARG A 157 15.92 34.45 7.04
C ARG A 157 16.70 35.50 7.83
N ALA A 158 18.01 35.32 7.98
CA ALA A 158 18.91 36.26 8.66
C ALA A 158 18.53 36.57 10.13
N ARG A 159 17.71 35.75 10.76
CA ARG A 159 17.42 35.79 12.21
C ARG A 159 18.15 34.67 12.92
N VAL A 160 18.50 34.91 14.18
CA VAL A 160 18.93 33.84 15.09
C VAL A 160 17.68 33.19 15.67
N VAL A 161 17.60 31.87 15.56
CA VAL A 161 16.49 31.05 16.03
C VAL A 161 16.97 29.99 17.01
N HIS A 162 16.06 29.55 17.87
CA HIS A 162 16.27 28.41 18.75
C HIS A 162 15.61 27.15 18.20
N LEU A 163 16.05 26.00 18.73
CA LEU A 163 15.58 24.68 18.29
C LEU A 163 14.05 24.55 18.34
N GLU A 164 13.43 25.05 19.41
CA GLU A 164 11.99 24.93 19.63
C GLU A 164 11.18 25.65 18.54
N GLU A 165 11.59 26.86 18.14
CA GLU A 165 10.95 27.61 17.04
C GLU A 165 11.00 26.84 15.71
N ILE A 166 12.12 26.17 15.44
CA ILE A 166 12.30 25.36 14.24
C ILE A 166 11.48 24.07 14.33
N LEU A 167 11.51 23.34 15.45
CA LEU A 167 10.71 22.13 15.63
C LEU A 167 9.20 22.41 15.54
N ASP A 168 8.73 23.52 16.08
CA ASP A 168 7.32 23.92 15.98
C ASP A 168 6.92 24.27 14.55
N THR A 169 7.81 24.94 13.81
CA THR A 169 7.60 25.26 12.40
C THR A 169 7.57 23.98 11.56
N ILE A 170 8.52 23.06 11.76
CA ILE A 170 8.56 21.77 11.07
C ILE A 170 7.31 20.94 11.40
N THR A 171 6.91 20.88 12.67
CA THR A 171 5.72 20.15 13.12
C THR A 171 4.46 20.71 12.47
N SER A 172 4.32 22.03 12.44
CA SER A 172 3.17 22.71 11.84
C SER A 172 3.11 22.49 10.33
N GLN A 173 4.25 22.61 9.64
CA GLN A 173 4.34 22.37 8.20
C GLN A 173 4.06 20.91 7.85
N THR A 174 4.62 19.97 8.61
CA THR A 174 4.37 18.52 8.46
C THR A 174 2.90 18.20 8.67
N THR A 175 2.25 18.82 9.66
CA THR A 175 0.81 18.65 9.89
C THR A 175 0.00 19.12 8.69
N ALA A 176 0.35 20.28 8.12
CA ALA A 176 -0.33 20.83 6.94
C ALA A 176 -0.15 19.95 5.70
N MET A 177 1.06 19.41 5.47
CA MET A 177 1.33 18.47 4.37
C MET A 177 0.55 17.16 4.49
N LEU A 178 0.26 16.73 5.72
CA LEU A 178 -0.49 15.50 6.02
C LEU A 178 -1.99 15.74 6.18
N GLU A 179 -2.46 16.99 5.99
CA GLU A 179 -3.86 17.32 6.05
C GLU A 179 -4.62 16.59 4.94
N GLN A 180 -5.75 16.00 5.31
CA GLN A 180 -6.53 15.16 4.42
C GLN A 180 -8.02 15.28 4.71
N LYS A 181 -8.84 15.03 3.69
CA LYS A 181 -10.30 15.21 3.77
C LYS A 181 -10.96 14.31 4.82
N SER A 182 -10.51 13.06 4.95
CA SER A 182 -11.09 12.11 5.89
C SER A 182 -10.19 10.88 6.09
N THR A 183 -10.02 10.49 7.35
CA THR A 183 -9.38 9.23 7.78
C THR A 183 -10.38 8.11 8.01
N GLU A 184 -11.68 8.35 7.80
CA GLU A 184 -12.73 7.36 7.95
C GLU A 184 -12.77 6.37 6.79
N LEU A 185 -13.20 5.14 7.09
CA LEU A 185 -13.51 4.15 6.06
C LEU A 185 -14.79 4.54 5.33
N THR A 186 -14.78 4.38 4.02
CA THR A 186 -15.94 4.50 3.14
C THR A 186 -16.87 3.33 3.44
N ARG A 187 -18.10 3.64 3.86
CA ARG A 187 -19.12 2.65 4.25
C ARG A 187 -20.15 2.48 3.14
N ALA A 188 -20.72 1.29 3.06
CA ALA A 188 -21.91 1.02 2.25
C ALA A 188 -23.12 1.81 2.81
N ALA A 189 -24.03 2.23 1.93
CA ALA A 189 -25.30 2.83 2.35
C ALA A 189 -26.24 1.80 3.01
N SER A 190 -26.17 0.54 2.57
CA SER A 190 -26.93 -0.58 3.12
C SER A 190 -26.20 -1.91 2.87
N GLY A 191 -26.28 -2.84 3.82
CA GLY A 191 -25.60 -4.14 3.72
C GLY A 191 -24.13 -4.08 4.16
N PRO A 192 -23.35 -5.16 3.94
CA PRO A 192 -21.98 -5.20 4.42
C PRO A 192 -21.08 -4.24 3.63
N THR A 193 -20.27 -3.48 4.34
CA THR A 193 -19.16 -2.74 3.75
C THR A 193 -18.07 -3.71 3.33
N VAL A 194 -17.87 -3.86 2.02
CA VAL A 194 -16.79 -4.68 1.45
C VAL A 194 -15.49 -3.87 1.36
N ILE A 195 -14.45 -4.33 2.06
CA ILE A 195 -13.09 -3.78 2.08
C ILE A 195 -12.15 -4.78 1.40
N LEU A 196 -11.49 -4.34 0.33
CA LEU A 196 -10.46 -5.10 -0.35
C LEU A 196 -9.08 -4.61 0.09
N VAL A 197 -8.20 -5.51 0.55
CA VAL A 197 -6.87 -5.13 1.03
C VAL A 197 -5.80 -5.59 0.06
N VAL A 198 -5.04 -4.64 -0.47
CA VAL A 198 -4.03 -4.86 -1.52
C VAL A 198 -2.66 -4.35 -1.08
N GLY A 199 -1.62 -4.72 -1.82
CA GLY A 199 -0.24 -4.29 -1.55
C GLY A 199 0.79 -5.38 -1.80
N VAL A 200 2.05 -5.00 -1.70
CA VAL A 200 3.19 -5.86 -2.05
C VAL A 200 3.40 -6.97 -1.03
N ASN A 201 4.09 -8.04 -1.43
CA ASN A 201 4.51 -9.08 -0.49
C ASN A 201 5.40 -8.50 0.62
N GLY A 202 5.18 -8.97 1.84
CA GLY A 202 5.94 -8.51 3.00
C GLY A 202 5.49 -7.17 3.57
N SER A 203 4.56 -6.43 2.94
CA SER A 203 4.12 -5.13 3.46
C SER A 203 3.28 -5.19 4.73
N GLY A 204 2.89 -6.39 5.17
CA GLY A 204 2.08 -6.58 6.38
C GLY A 204 0.58 -6.62 6.11
N LYS A 205 0.12 -6.94 4.89
CA LYS A 205 -1.32 -7.07 4.54
C LYS A 205 -2.12 -7.95 5.52
N THR A 206 -1.80 -9.24 5.60
CA THR A 206 -2.53 -10.20 6.43
C THR A 206 -2.54 -9.80 7.91
N THR A 207 -1.42 -9.28 8.42
CA THR A 207 -1.34 -8.73 9.79
C THR A 207 -2.24 -7.49 9.94
N SER A 208 -2.22 -6.57 8.98
CA SER A 208 -3.05 -5.37 9.00
C SER A 208 -4.55 -5.70 8.91
N ILE A 209 -4.93 -6.73 8.16
CA ILE A 209 -6.30 -7.25 8.13
C ILE A 209 -6.72 -7.76 9.49
N GLY A 210 -5.89 -8.58 10.16
CA GLY A 210 -6.19 -9.08 11.50
C GLY A 210 -6.39 -7.94 12.51
N LYS A 211 -5.51 -6.94 12.49
CA LYS A 211 -5.62 -5.76 13.35
C LYS A 211 -6.85 -4.90 13.04
N LEU A 212 -7.13 -4.66 11.75
CA LEU A 212 -8.29 -3.91 11.32
C LEU A 212 -9.60 -4.63 11.70
N ALA A 213 -9.64 -5.95 11.54
CA ALA A 213 -10.76 -6.78 11.95
C ALA A 213 -10.97 -6.72 13.46
N TYR A 214 -9.90 -6.81 14.25
CA TYR A 214 -9.96 -6.64 15.71
C TYR A 214 -10.51 -5.26 16.10
N TYR A 215 -9.99 -4.19 15.49
CA TYR A 215 -10.42 -2.81 15.72
C TYR A 215 -11.91 -2.63 15.42
N LEU A 216 -12.38 -3.13 14.27
CA LEU A 216 -13.78 -3.00 13.84
C LEU A 216 -14.71 -3.89 14.68
N HIS A 217 -14.27 -5.09 15.05
CA HIS A 217 -15.02 -5.98 15.92
C HIS A 217 -15.20 -5.38 17.32
N HIS A 218 -14.16 -4.78 17.89
CA HIS A 218 -14.25 -4.09 19.19
C HIS A 218 -15.05 -2.79 19.13
N ALA A 219 -15.18 -2.20 17.94
CA ALA A 219 -16.13 -1.13 17.67
C ALA A 219 -17.58 -1.64 17.46
N GLY A 220 -17.86 -2.91 17.74
CA GLY A 220 -19.20 -3.52 17.69
C GLY A 220 -19.65 -4.00 16.32
N ASN A 221 -18.77 -4.01 15.30
CA ASN A 221 -19.14 -4.47 13.95
C ASN A 221 -19.05 -6.00 13.87
N LYS A 222 -20.01 -6.63 13.20
CA LYS A 222 -19.93 -8.02 12.78
C LYS A 222 -19.06 -8.12 11.53
N VAL A 223 -17.88 -8.73 11.66
CA VAL A 223 -16.86 -8.80 10.60
C VAL A 223 -16.76 -10.22 10.04
N VAL A 224 -16.69 -10.33 8.72
CA VAL A 224 -16.35 -11.57 8.00
C VAL A 224 -15.04 -11.37 7.24
N LEU A 225 -14.14 -12.34 7.36
CA LEU A 225 -12.83 -12.33 6.68
C LEU A 225 -12.83 -13.24 5.46
N GLY A 226 -12.11 -12.83 4.42
CA GLY A 226 -11.88 -13.63 3.21
C GLY A 226 -10.40 -13.87 2.97
N ALA A 227 -9.94 -15.11 3.01
CA ALA A 227 -8.54 -15.47 2.80
C ALA A 227 -8.20 -15.60 1.31
N GLY A 228 -8.16 -14.46 0.60
CA GLY A 228 -7.90 -14.43 -0.85
C GLY A 228 -6.43 -14.52 -1.27
N ASP A 229 -5.45 -14.53 -0.35
CA ASP A 229 -4.04 -14.91 -0.65
C ASP A 229 -3.89 -16.44 -0.73
N THR A 230 -4.57 -17.07 -1.70
CA THR A 230 -4.68 -18.53 -1.83
C THR A 230 -3.38 -19.24 -2.22
N PHE A 231 -2.39 -18.49 -2.70
CA PHE A 231 -1.07 -18.98 -3.06
C PHE A 231 -0.14 -19.17 -1.85
N ARG A 232 -0.41 -18.48 -0.73
CA ARG A 232 0.42 -18.56 0.47
C ARG A 232 -0.37 -19.29 1.55
N ALA A 233 -0.16 -20.61 1.66
CA ALA A 233 -0.81 -21.43 2.68
C ALA A 233 -0.64 -20.85 4.10
N ALA A 234 0.56 -20.37 4.43
CA ALA A 234 0.83 -19.72 5.71
C ALA A 234 0.04 -18.41 5.93
N ALA A 235 -0.31 -17.66 4.88
CA ALA A 235 -1.13 -16.46 5.00
C ALA A 235 -2.59 -16.82 5.33
N VAL A 236 -3.14 -17.85 4.68
CA VAL A 236 -4.48 -18.38 4.98
C VAL A 236 -4.55 -18.89 6.42
N GLU A 237 -3.55 -19.67 6.84
CA GLU A 237 -3.46 -20.18 8.22
C GLU A 237 -3.35 -19.03 9.24
N GLN A 238 -2.46 -18.06 9.00
CA GLN A 238 -2.30 -16.89 9.86
C GLN A 238 -3.60 -16.12 10.01
N LEU A 239 -4.31 -15.85 8.90
CA LEU A 239 -5.59 -15.14 8.95
C LEU A 239 -6.68 -15.94 9.66
N THR A 240 -6.67 -17.27 9.51
CA THR A 240 -7.61 -18.17 10.22
C THR A 240 -7.37 -18.14 11.72
N VAL A 241 -6.11 -18.15 12.17
CA VAL A 241 -5.77 -17.99 13.59
C VAL A 241 -6.23 -16.63 14.12
N TRP A 242 -6.04 -15.55 13.34
CA TRP A 242 -6.56 -14.23 13.71
C TRP A 242 -8.09 -14.23 13.84
N ALA A 243 -8.80 -14.79 12.86
CA ALA A 243 -10.25 -14.89 12.88
C ALA A 243 -10.76 -15.59 14.15
N GLY A 244 -10.16 -16.74 14.49
CA GLY A 244 -10.49 -17.50 15.70
C GLY A 244 -10.18 -16.75 16.99
N ARG A 245 -9.09 -15.98 17.05
CA ARG A 245 -8.75 -15.15 18.21
C ARG A 245 -9.70 -13.97 18.41
N ILE A 246 -10.18 -13.37 17.32
CA ILE A 246 -11.10 -12.23 17.37
C ILE A 246 -12.55 -12.69 17.60
N GLY A 247 -12.90 -13.89 17.13
CA GLY A 247 -14.29 -14.37 17.10
C GLY A 247 -15.04 -13.97 15.83
N CYS A 248 -14.33 -13.77 14.72
CA CYS A 248 -14.92 -13.46 13.42
C CYS A 248 -15.05 -14.70 12.54
N ASP A 249 -16.07 -14.72 11.67
CA ASP A 249 -16.17 -15.72 10.61
C ASP A 249 -15.08 -15.50 9.56
N ILE A 250 -14.61 -16.60 8.95
CA ILE A 250 -13.65 -16.56 7.86
C ILE A 250 -14.05 -17.53 6.75
N VAL A 251 -13.92 -17.07 5.51
CA VAL A 251 -14.06 -17.86 4.29
C VAL A 251 -12.66 -18.15 3.75
N THR A 252 -12.38 -19.43 3.52
CA THR A 252 -11.10 -19.91 2.97
C THR A 252 -11.32 -20.73 1.71
N GLY A 253 -10.30 -20.79 0.86
CA GLY A 253 -10.26 -21.65 -0.32
C GLY A 253 -9.31 -22.83 -0.14
N LYS A 254 -9.37 -23.80 -1.04
CA LYS A 254 -8.28 -24.79 -1.19
C LYS A 254 -6.98 -24.08 -1.59
N HIS A 255 -5.84 -24.72 -1.39
CA HIS A 255 -4.57 -24.19 -1.89
C HIS A 255 -4.65 -23.94 -3.40
N GLU A 256 -4.15 -22.78 -3.85
CA GLU A 256 -4.25 -22.33 -5.26
C GLU A 256 -5.69 -22.16 -5.79
N ALA A 257 -6.70 -22.07 -4.91
CA ALA A 257 -8.04 -21.70 -5.31
C ALA A 257 -8.07 -20.31 -5.96
N ASP A 258 -9.03 -20.08 -6.84
CA ASP A 258 -9.24 -18.78 -7.46
C ASP A 258 -9.61 -17.72 -6.40
N PRO A 259 -8.80 -16.66 -6.19
CA PRO A 259 -9.10 -15.63 -5.19
C PRO A 259 -10.42 -14.91 -5.40
N ALA A 260 -10.85 -14.74 -6.65
CA ALA A 260 -12.14 -14.13 -6.96
C ALA A 260 -13.32 -14.99 -6.46
N SER A 261 -13.16 -16.32 -6.45
CA SER A 261 -14.16 -17.24 -5.90
C SER A 261 -14.24 -17.14 -4.38
N VAL A 262 -13.10 -17.03 -3.69
CA VAL A 262 -13.06 -16.80 -2.22
C VAL A 262 -13.68 -15.44 -1.87
N ALA A 263 -13.34 -14.40 -2.62
CA ALA A 263 -13.92 -13.06 -2.45
C ALA A 263 -15.45 -13.07 -2.61
N PHE A 264 -15.97 -13.74 -3.65
CA PHE A 264 -17.41 -13.91 -3.85
C PHE A 264 -18.09 -14.57 -2.66
N GLN A 265 -17.55 -15.71 -2.22
CA GLN A 265 -18.09 -16.48 -1.09
C GLN A 265 -18.03 -15.68 0.21
N THR A 266 -17.00 -14.85 0.39
CA THR A 266 -16.88 -13.94 1.55
C THR A 266 -18.01 -12.94 1.58
N VAL A 267 -18.30 -12.28 0.45
CA VAL A 267 -19.40 -11.33 0.34
C VAL A 267 -20.76 -12.03 0.52
N ASP A 268 -20.93 -13.20 -0.09
CA ASP A 268 -22.16 -14.00 0.04
C ASP A 268 -22.44 -14.36 1.51
N ARG A 269 -21.41 -14.88 2.21
CA ARG A 269 -21.46 -15.19 3.63
C ARG A 269 -21.78 -13.95 4.47
N ALA A 270 -21.16 -12.81 4.18
CA ALA A 270 -21.43 -11.56 4.88
C ALA A 270 -22.89 -11.11 4.73
N VAL A 271 -23.46 -11.26 3.53
CA VAL A 271 -24.88 -10.95 3.27
C VAL A 271 -25.80 -11.93 4.01
N GLU A 272 -25.57 -13.24 3.91
CA GLU A 272 -26.38 -14.27 4.59
C GLU A 272 -26.41 -14.09 6.12
N MET A 273 -25.29 -13.65 6.69
CA MET A 273 -25.15 -13.43 8.12
C MET A 273 -25.70 -12.08 8.59
N GLY A 274 -26.04 -11.17 7.69
CA GLY A 274 -26.27 -9.77 8.04
C GLY A 274 -25.05 -9.17 8.75
N ALA A 275 -23.84 -9.42 8.25
CA ALA A 275 -22.62 -8.82 8.75
C ALA A 275 -22.52 -7.34 8.33
N ASP A 276 -21.78 -6.56 9.10
CA ASP A 276 -21.57 -5.13 8.83
C ASP A 276 -20.40 -4.92 7.86
N ILE A 277 -19.39 -5.80 7.90
CA ILE A 277 -18.13 -5.61 7.17
C ILE A 277 -17.61 -6.96 6.65
N ALA A 278 -17.16 -6.96 5.39
CA ALA A 278 -16.38 -8.04 4.80
C ALA A 278 -14.98 -7.52 4.46
N ILE A 279 -13.91 -8.16 4.97
CA ILE A 279 -12.52 -7.77 4.68
C ILE A 279 -11.84 -8.90 3.92
N ILE A 280 -11.35 -8.61 2.71
CA ILE A 280 -10.81 -9.60 1.78
C ILE A 280 -9.30 -9.38 1.62
N ASP A 281 -8.51 -10.41 1.97
CA ASP A 281 -7.06 -10.45 1.71
C ASP A 281 -6.79 -10.76 0.23
N THR A 282 -5.65 -10.30 -0.30
CA THR A 282 -5.22 -10.59 -1.67
C THR A 282 -3.75 -10.99 -1.73
N ALA A 283 -3.37 -11.67 -2.82
CA ALA A 283 -1.96 -11.87 -3.13
C ALA A 283 -1.22 -10.54 -3.33
N GLY A 284 0.10 -10.53 -3.13
CA GLY A 284 0.96 -9.34 -3.28
C GLY A 284 2.19 -9.52 -4.19
N ARG A 285 2.20 -10.54 -5.06
CA ARG A 285 3.36 -10.87 -5.91
C ARG A 285 3.54 -9.82 -7.03
N LEU A 286 4.33 -8.79 -6.77
CA LEU A 286 4.60 -7.69 -7.71
C LEU A 286 5.43 -8.11 -8.94
N GLN A 287 6.20 -9.21 -8.84
CA GLN A 287 7.10 -9.69 -9.91
C GLN A 287 6.37 -9.94 -11.25
N THR A 288 5.05 -10.12 -11.22
CA THR A 288 4.18 -10.27 -12.40
C THR A 288 3.03 -9.25 -12.33
N GLN A 289 3.35 -7.96 -12.43
CA GLN A 289 2.38 -6.86 -12.26
C GLN A 289 1.10 -7.07 -13.10
N SER A 290 1.23 -7.46 -14.37
CA SER A 290 0.09 -7.68 -15.26
C SER A 290 -0.89 -8.75 -14.74
N ASN A 291 -0.38 -9.89 -14.30
CA ASN A 291 -1.19 -11.00 -13.79
C ASN A 291 -1.88 -10.62 -12.46
N LEU A 292 -1.19 -9.90 -11.59
CA LEU A 292 -1.75 -9.44 -10.33
C LEU A 292 -2.88 -8.44 -10.56
N MET A 293 -2.72 -7.51 -11.51
CA MET A 293 -3.75 -6.52 -11.82
C MET A 293 -5.00 -7.17 -12.44
N GLN A 294 -4.83 -8.11 -13.38
CA GLN A 294 -5.95 -8.87 -13.94
C GLN A 294 -6.72 -9.66 -12.85
N GLN A 295 -6.00 -10.17 -11.86
CA GLN A 295 -6.60 -10.86 -10.73
C GLN A 295 -7.41 -9.90 -9.83
N LEU A 296 -6.88 -8.71 -9.51
CA LEU A 296 -7.60 -7.70 -8.76
C LEU A 296 -8.86 -7.22 -9.50
N ASP A 297 -8.76 -6.98 -10.81
CA ASP A 297 -9.92 -6.63 -11.64
C ASP A 297 -10.97 -7.73 -11.68
N LYS A 298 -10.54 -9.00 -11.72
CA LYS A 298 -11.44 -10.15 -11.63
C LYS A 298 -12.14 -10.19 -10.28
N ILE A 299 -11.41 -9.98 -9.17
CA ILE A 299 -11.99 -9.94 -7.82
C ILE A 299 -13.07 -8.85 -7.76
N ARG A 300 -12.75 -7.61 -8.16
CA ARG A 300 -13.70 -6.48 -8.18
C ARG A 300 -14.96 -6.82 -8.96
N ARG A 301 -14.82 -7.25 -10.22
CA ARG A 301 -15.96 -7.63 -11.07
C ARG A 301 -16.82 -8.72 -10.47
N VAL A 302 -16.22 -9.68 -9.77
CA VAL A 302 -16.95 -10.80 -9.18
C VAL A 302 -17.70 -10.36 -7.91
N ILE A 303 -17.12 -9.54 -7.05
CA ILE A 303 -17.82 -9.01 -5.87
C ILE A 303 -18.93 -8.03 -6.26
N SER A 304 -18.76 -7.24 -7.33
CA SER A 304 -19.79 -6.31 -7.82
C SER A 304 -21.05 -7.02 -8.31
N LYS A 305 -20.98 -8.32 -8.65
CA LYS A 305 -22.18 -9.11 -9.00
C LYS A 305 -23.11 -9.35 -7.81
N LYS A 306 -22.60 -9.25 -6.58
CA LYS A 306 -23.36 -9.44 -5.35
C LYS A 306 -23.78 -8.11 -4.73
N ILE A 307 -22.89 -7.11 -4.77
CA ILE A 307 -23.15 -5.77 -4.27
C ILE A 307 -22.61 -4.80 -5.32
N GLU A 308 -23.48 -4.09 -6.03
CA GLU A 308 -23.13 -3.28 -7.21
C GLU A 308 -21.95 -2.32 -6.96
N ASP A 309 -21.96 -1.62 -5.82
CA ASP A 309 -20.95 -0.63 -5.43
C ASP A 309 -19.71 -1.23 -4.75
N ALA A 310 -19.60 -2.55 -4.61
CA ALA A 310 -18.45 -3.20 -3.99
C ALA A 310 -17.24 -3.30 -4.95
N PRO A 311 -15.99 -3.16 -4.45
CA PRO A 311 -15.63 -2.86 -3.05
C PRO A 311 -15.82 -1.37 -2.74
N HIS A 312 -16.29 -1.07 -1.52
CA HIS A 312 -16.52 0.30 -1.07
C HIS A 312 -15.21 0.98 -0.64
N GLU A 313 -14.26 0.18 -0.17
CA GLU A 313 -12.93 0.63 0.21
C GLU A 313 -11.88 -0.34 -0.34
N VAL A 314 -10.84 0.20 -0.95
CA VAL A 314 -9.65 -0.54 -1.37
C VAL A 314 -8.44 0.03 -0.62
N LEU A 315 -7.96 -0.72 0.38
CA LEU A 315 -6.88 -0.31 1.26
C LEU A 315 -5.54 -0.83 0.76
N LEU A 316 -4.64 0.09 0.43
CA LEU A 316 -3.26 -0.19 0.05
C LEU A 316 -2.37 -0.25 1.30
N VAL A 317 -1.80 -1.43 1.58
CA VAL A 317 -0.91 -1.64 2.72
C VAL A 317 0.54 -1.42 2.32
N LEU A 318 1.19 -0.44 2.96
CA LEU A 318 2.58 -0.04 2.74
C LEU A 318 3.44 -0.30 3.97
N ASP A 319 4.70 -0.69 3.73
CA ASP A 319 5.67 -0.94 4.81
C ASP A 319 6.46 0.34 5.12
N ALA A 320 6.31 0.88 6.33
CA ALA A 320 7.05 2.07 6.77
C ALA A 320 8.57 1.84 6.88
N THR A 321 9.03 0.60 6.98
CA THR A 321 10.46 0.26 7.06
C THR A 321 11.12 0.25 5.68
N ALA A 322 10.34 0.08 4.60
CA ALA A 322 10.85 0.04 3.24
C ALA A 322 11.21 1.44 2.70
N GLY A 323 10.81 2.52 3.40
CA GLY A 323 11.12 3.89 3.01
C GLY A 323 10.64 4.20 1.59
N GLN A 324 11.47 4.87 0.80
CA GLN A 324 11.16 5.20 -0.60
C GLN A 324 10.85 3.97 -1.49
N ASN A 325 11.31 2.76 -1.12
CA ASN A 325 10.97 1.54 -1.86
C ASN A 325 9.49 1.17 -1.71
N ALA A 326 8.83 1.56 -0.62
CA ALA A 326 7.39 1.37 -0.48
C ALA A 326 6.63 2.12 -1.59
N ILE A 327 7.09 3.32 -1.94
CA ILE A 327 6.47 4.19 -2.93
C ILE A 327 6.64 3.64 -4.34
N SER A 328 7.87 3.26 -4.72
CA SER A 328 8.14 2.74 -6.06
C SER A 328 7.37 1.45 -6.36
N GLN A 329 7.22 0.57 -5.36
CA GLN A 329 6.48 -0.68 -5.50
C GLN A 329 4.95 -0.48 -5.50
N ALA A 330 4.46 0.59 -4.88
CA ALA A 330 3.04 0.87 -4.74
C ALA A 330 2.43 1.65 -5.91
N ARG A 331 3.24 2.33 -6.72
CA ARG A 331 2.77 3.11 -7.89
C ARG A 331 1.86 2.30 -8.81
N GLY A 332 2.25 1.06 -9.14
CA GLY A 332 1.44 0.18 -9.99
C GLY A 332 0.11 -0.25 -9.37
N PHE A 333 0.01 -0.33 -8.04
CA PHE A 333 -1.24 -0.70 -7.36
C PHE A 333 -2.23 0.45 -7.33
N SER A 334 -1.79 1.67 -7.04
CA SER A 334 -2.70 2.82 -6.90
C SER A 334 -3.43 3.13 -8.20
N GLU A 335 -2.71 3.12 -9.33
CA GLU A 335 -3.27 3.45 -10.64
C GLU A 335 -4.28 2.40 -11.13
N THR A 336 -4.05 1.12 -10.81
CA THR A 336 -4.81 0.02 -11.41
C THR A 336 -5.85 -0.58 -10.47
N ALA A 337 -5.59 -0.65 -9.16
CA ALA A 337 -6.49 -1.32 -8.21
C ALA A 337 -7.64 -0.43 -7.73
N GLY A 338 -7.65 0.86 -8.08
CA GLY A 338 -8.65 1.81 -7.60
C GLY A 338 -8.58 2.01 -6.08
N CYS A 339 -7.37 2.11 -5.55
CA CYS A 339 -7.13 2.32 -4.13
C CYS A 339 -7.81 3.61 -3.64
N SER A 340 -8.44 3.55 -2.47
CA SER A 340 -9.18 4.67 -1.86
C SER A 340 -8.59 5.13 -0.53
N GLY A 341 -7.70 4.33 0.06
CA GLY A 341 -7.00 4.67 1.29
C GLY A 341 -5.74 3.85 1.51
N ILE A 342 -4.90 4.33 2.43
CA ILE A 342 -3.63 3.70 2.79
C ILE A 342 -3.66 3.18 4.23
N VAL A 343 -3.05 2.02 4.44
CA VAL A 343 -2.66 1.53 5.76
C VAL A 343 -1.14 1.46 5.81
N LEU A 344 -0.52 2.21 6.72
CA LEU A 344 0.93 2.22 6.88
C LEU A 344 1.32 1.27 8.02
N ALA A 345 1.91 0.14 7.67
CA ALA A 345 2.31 -0.90 8.62
C ALA A 345 3.75 -0.70 9.13
N LYS A 346 4.07 -1.35 10.26
CA LYS A 346 5.42 -1.46 10.85
C LYS A 346 6.08 -0.11 11.19
N LEU A 347 5.30 0.85 11.66
CA LEU A 347 5.83 2.18 12.00
C LEU A 347 6.85 2.11 13.16
N ASP A 348 6.66 1.18 14.09
CA ASP A 348 7.52 0.84 15.23
C ASP A 348 8.89 0.24 14.85
N GLY A 349 8.94 -0.43 13.71
CA GLY A 349 10.17 -1.03 13.18
C GLY A 349 11.14 0.01 12.63
N SER A 350 10.69 1.24 12.37
CA SER A 350 11.32 2.15 11.42
C SER A 350 12.04 3.34 12.06
N ALA A 351 13.25 3.65 11.57
CA ALA A 351 13.88 4.96 11.72
C ALA A 351 13.53 5.92 10.55
N LYS A 352 12.64 5.47 9.67
CA LYS A 352 12.26 6.08 8.38
C LYS A 352 10.79 6.53 8.39
N GLY A 353 10.27 6.93 9.54
CA GLY A 353 8.88 7.36 9.72
C GLY A 353 8.48 8.56 8.85
N GLY A 354 9.45 9.31 8.30
CA GLY A 354 9.20 10.41 7.36
C GLY A 354 8.57 9.98 6.04
N VAL A 355 8.61 8.69 5.68
CA VAL A 355 8.10 8.13 4.41
C VAL A 355 6.62 8.43 4.15
N ILE A 356 5.84 8.74 5.19
CA ILE A 356 4.42 9.08 5.03
C ILE A 356 4.20 10.37 4.21
N LEU A 357 5.10 11.35 4.32
CA LEU A 357 5.01 12.61 3.57
C LEU A 357 5.11 12.39 2.05
N PRO A 358 6.14 11.70 1.53
CA PRO A 358 6.25 11.43 0.10
C PRO A 358 5.21 10.41 -0.39
N ILE A 359 4.69 9.54 0.49
CA ILE A 359 3.50 8.71 0.17
C ILE A 359 2.29 9.61 -0.09
N GLN A 360 2.01 10.57 0.80
CA GLN A 360 0.87 11.48 0.67
C GLN A 360 0.97 12.32 -0.60
N ASP A 361 2.16 12.88 -0.87
CA ASP A 361 2.45 13.67 -2.07
C ASP A 361 2.27 12.86 -3.37
N GLN A 362 2.81 11.64 -3.41
CA GLN A 362 2.81 10.80 -4.61
C GLN A 362 1.45 10.17 -4.93
N PHE A 363 0.73 9.68 -3.92
CA PHE A 363 -0.49 8.89 -4.12
C PHE A 363 -1.76 9.72 -4.00
N GLN A 364 -1.72 10.83 -3.25
CA GLN A 364 -2.89 11.66 -2.95
C GLN A 364 -4.07 10.85 -2.36
N LEU A 365 -3.76 9.72 -1.73
CA LEU A 365 -4.73 8.88 -1.03
C LEU A 365 -4.68 9.17 0.47
N PRO A 366 -5.82 9.22 1.16
CA PRO A 366 -5.86 9.40 2.60
C PRO A 366 -5.23 8.21 3.34
N VAL A 367 -4.31 8.48 4.26
CA VAL A 367 -3.84 7.47 5.22
C VAL A 367 -4.92 7.27 6.27
N LYS A 368 -5.52 6.07 6.29
CA LYS A 368 -6.64 5.72 7.17
C LYS A 368 -6.15 5.18 8.50
N PHE A 369 -5.19 4.26 8.45
CA PHE A 369 -4.69 3.55 9.62
C PHE A 369 -3.16 3.42 9.62
N VAL A 370 -2.61 3.28 10.81
CA VAL A 370 -1.20 3.00 11.06
C VAL A 370 -1.03 1.78 11.96
N GLY A 371 -0.08 0.93 11.65
CA GLY A 371 0.37 -0.17 12.52
C GLY A 371 1.49 0.32 13.44
N LEU A 372 1.31 0.14 14.75
CA LEU A 372 2.15 0.75 15.79
C LEU A 372 3.00 -0.26 16.59
N GLY A 373 3.05 -1.52 16.16
CA GLY A 373 3.63 -2.63 16.90
C GLY A 373 3.28 -3.99 16.29
N GLU A 374 3.52 -5.07 17.03
CA GLU A 374 3.24 -6.45 16.59
C GLU A 374 1.94 -7.03 17.17
N GLY A 375 1.42 -6.44 18.26
CA GLY A 375 0.17 -6.82 18.90
C GLY A 375 -1.05 -6.61 18.00
N ILE A 376 -2.14 -7.31 18.29
CA ILE A 376 -3.39 -7.22 17.49
C ILE A 376 -4.07 -5.87 17.65
N GLU A 377 -3.88 -5.27 18.82
CA GLU A 377 -4.35 -3.97 19.25
C GLU A 377 -3.47 -2.82 18.76
N ASP A 378 -2.29 -3.12 18.19
CA ASP A 378 -1.30 -2.14 17.73
C ASP A 378 -1.67 -1.58 16.36
N ILE A 379 -2.87 -1.01 16.27
CA ILE A 379 -3.39 -0.26 15.14
C ILE A 379 -4.11 0.99 15.66
N ALA A 380 -3.99 2.08 14.92
CA ALA A 380 -4.75 3.30 15.22
C ALA A 380 -5.23 3.97 13.93
N LYS A 381 -6.33 4.71 14.04
CA LYS A 381 -6.67 5.70 13.02
C LYS A 381 -5.54 6.72 12.92
N PHE A 382 -5.23 7.11 11.70
CA PHE A 382 -4.21 8.11 11.49
C PHE A 382 -4.70 9.49 11.95
N ASP A 383 -3.84 10.22 12.64
CA ASP A 383 -4.08 11.60 13.07
C ASP A 383 -2.84 12.45 12.71
N PRO A 384 -2.94 13.33 11.70
CA PRO A 384 -1.81 14.14 11.23
C PRO A 384 -1.11 14.92 12.35
N GLN A 385 -1.90 15.51 13.26
CA GLN A 385 -1.38 16.35 14.33
C GLN A 385 -0.61 15.53 15.38
N SER A 386 -1.19 14.44 15.89
CA SER A 386 -0.53 13.56 16.85
C SER A 386 0.70 12.90 16.24
N PHE A 387 0.63 12.52 14.97
CA PHE A 387 1.77 11.96 14.24
C PHE A 387 2.92 12.97 14.12
N ALA A 388 2.65 14.18 13.62
CA ALA A 388 3.67 15.21 13.45
C ALA A 388 4.31 15.59 14.79
N LYS A 389 3.50 15.80 15.84
CA LYS A 389 4.01 16.05 17.19
C LYS A 389 4.87 14.89 17.69
N ALA A 390 4.45 13.65 17.49
CA ALA A 390 5.22 12.49 17.94
C ALA A 390 6.57 12.33 17.20
N LEU A 391 6.65 12.86 15.97
CA LEU A 391 7.85 12.80 15.15
C LEU A 391 8.92 13.82 15.61
N PHE A 392 8.51 15.00 16.08
CA PHE A 392 9.43 16.11 16.39
C PHE A 392 9.49 16.52 17.87
N GLN A 393 8.53 16.11 18.73
CA GLN A 393 8.42 16.53 20.14
C GLN A 393 8.53 15.38 21.17
#